data_AF-A0A1G4XZE7-F1
#
_entry.id   AF-A0A1G4XZE7-F1
#
_cell.length_a   1.000
_cell.length_b   1.000
_cell.length_c   1.000
_cell.angle_alpha   90.00
_cell.angle_beta   90.00
_cell.angle_gamma   90.00
#
_symmetry.space_group_name_H-M   'P 1'
#
loop_
_entity.id
_entity.type
_entity.pdbx_description
1 polymer ?
#
loop_
_entity_poly.entity_id
_entity_poly.type
_entity_poly.pdbx_seq_one_letter_code
_entity_poly.pdbx_strand_id
1 'polypeptide(L)'
;MVIDIQERITKIFETGIYYHAALQKYKSQVEGIDYLEKMVMQSSIPAKTDLWNAINLYLIEHHPYKAQQIYFVLAGKAAHTDIPRYVRMMKLDRNLVLSLDILSEAFRNKLSAESLLENYFSVHHLTKGFTVFDEQALADILQKLRPLELIRKNNLLFCNRISCQIDKQSGYISVYYDDKKTSFRQALKWAVAVVGKQDGLTTLSEGKTALTLKSCAGILAAFAFESQRKTLGIGKQQFFKQLCDKYPYETEVGFADTRFITRAQEKIDEIKNVITQFYEINKEDKAREVFSFSEQPQIESLDNVDPHTRLKSALSIYVNYHAWFLADPELFRALYTIRTAIDTDLQGCKRNEAQRNSDLLSILNGMNIFDDPDVAAIKQKYAAVLEKLNELSPGFKSWGYFFCEDFVPSLPGTIVLFSQLKKSCGDDFSQLTHADISPEKIHIDLKKAIVINMLLPQQNMFTAAGYGAGNPAKIVPHNNKEDVVGNIQAALDLFDGHLLRHYLSHVTLDNKLKKLEELLWGMHYHYEKAWGAVKITDDKCLQQIDAWYDEPVSVSRFQQGKKSARELINSFMLPMKNAGGH
;
A
#
# COMPACT_ATOMS: atom_id res chain seq x y z
N MET A 1 -13.56 9.21 16.96
CA MET A 1 -12.14 9.04 17.33
C MET A 1 -11.75 10.29 18.09
N VAL A 2 -11.57 10.21 19.41
CA VAL A 2 -11.12 11.35 20.22
C VAL A 2 -9.63 11.51 19.90
N ILE A 3 -9.26 12.57 19.19
CA ILE A 3 -7.85 12.88 18.93
C ILE A 3 -7.27 13.40 20.24
N ASP A 4 -6.14 12.84 20.67
CA ASP A 4 -5.37 13.39 21.79
C ASP A 4 -5.00 14.85 21.47
N ILE A 5 -5.42 15.79 22.33
CA ILE A 5 -5.19 17.23 22.15
C ILE A 5 -3.69 17.51 22.08
N GLN A 6 -2.88 16.77 22.84
CA GLN A 6 -1.42 16.87 22.80
C GLN A 6 -0.89 16.48 21.41
N GLU A 7 -1.37 15.38 20.84
CA GLU A 7 -1.01 14.95 19.49
C GLU A 7 -1.43 16.00 18.45
N ARG A 8 -2.66 16.52 18.54
CA ARG A 8 -3.16 17.57 17.64
C ARG A 8 -2.26 18.81 17.64
N ILE A 9 -1.87 19.30 18.80
CA ILE A 9 -1.03 20.49 18.94
C ILE A 9 0.39 20.22 18.44
N THR A 10 0.95 19.05 18.78
CA THR A 10 2.26 18.63 18.26
C THR A 10 2.26 18.65 16.74
N LYS A 11 1.22 18.09 16.13
CA LYS A 11 1.06 18.06 14.67
C LYS A 11 0.92 19.45 14.05
N ILE A 12 0.22 20.38 14.71
CA ILE A 12 0.08 21.77 14.26
C ILE A 12 1.45 22.47 14.23
N PHE A 13 2.23 22.40 15.31
CA PHE A 13 3.55 23.03 15.37
C PHE A 13 4.54 22.40 14.42
N GLU A 14 4.53 21.07 14.29
CA GLU A 14 5.33 20.37 13.29
C GLU A 14 5.00 20.88 11.87
N THR A 15 3.73 21.03 11.51
CA THR A 15 3.34 21.59 10.20
C THR A 15 3.84 23.03 10.02
N GLY A 16 3.77 23.87 11.05
CA GLY A 16 4.33 25.23 11.01
C GLY A 16 5.84 25.23 10.78
N ILE A 17 6.57 24.32 11.44
CA ILE A 17 8.01 24.16 11.27
C ILE A 17 8.36 23.75 9.84
N TYR A 18 7.69 22.74 9.28
CA TYR A 18 7.91 22.31 7.90
C TYR A 18 7.56 23.41 6.89
N TYR A 19 6.50 24.17 7.15
CA TYR A 19 6.14 25.34 6.36
C TYR A 19 7.27 26.38 6.32
N HIS A 20 7.78 26.81 7.48
CA HIS A 20 8.87 27.79 7.53
C HIS A 20 10.18 27.28 6.97
N ALA A 21 10.51 26.00 7.20
CA ALA A 21 11.69 25.38 6.60
C ALA A 21 11.60 25.40 5.06
N ALA A 22 10.41 25.16 4.49
CA ALA A 22 10.20 25.22 3.04
C ALA A 22 10.36 26.65 2.49
N LEU A 23 9.80 27.64 3.19
CA LEU A 23 9.99 29.06 2.84
C LEU A 23 11.47 29.47 2.86
N GLN A 24 12.22 29.04 3.88
CA GLN A 24 13.66 29.34 3.97
C GLN A 24 14.47 28.63 2.88
N LYS A 25 14.16 27.36 2.58
CA LYS A 25 14.85 26.56 1.56
C LYS A 25 14.63 27.13 0.15
N TYR A 26 13.41 27.56 -0.16
CA TYR A 26 13.03 28.07 -1.49
C TYR A 26 12.81 29.59 -1.49
N LYS A 27 13.64 30.34 -0.75
CA LYS A 27 13.51 31.80 -0.57
C LYS A 27 13.35 32.57 -1.88
N SER A 28 14.12 32.25 -2.91
CA SER A 28 14.03 32.92 -4.21
C SER A 28 12.68 32.73 -4.90
N GLN A 29 12.03 31.57 -4.70
CA GLN A 29 10.68 31.31 -5.22
C GLN A 29 9.62 32.08 -4.43
N VAL A 30 9.83 32.26 -3.12
CA VAL A 30 8.97 33.10 -2.27
C VAL A 30 9.06 34.57 -2.70
N GLU A 31 10.27 35.09 -2.94
CA GLU A 31 10.49 36.45 -3.44
C GLU A 31 9.84 36.66 -4.82
N GLY A 32 9.87 35.65 -5.69
CA GLY A 32 9.16 35.70 -6.97
C GLY A 32 7.63 35.75 -6.82
N ILE A 33 7.08 35.09 -5.80
CA ILE A 33 5.65 35.18 -5.48
C ILE A 33 5.29 36.57 -4.96
N ASP A 34 6.16 37.18 -4.15
CA ASP A 34 5.94 38.55 -3.66
C ASP A 34 5.93 39.56 -4.80
N TYR A 35 6.82 39.36 -5.77
CA TYR A 35 6.84 40.14 -6.99
C TYR A 35 5.55 39.95 -7.80
N LEU A 36 5.07 38.71 -7.96
CA LEU A 36 3.81 38.41 -8.64
C LEU A 36 2.60 39.03 -7.94
N GLU A 37 2.53 38.95 -6.60
CA GLU A 37 1.46 39.56 -5.80
C GLU A 37 1.43 41.08 -6.03
N LYS A 38 2.59 41.74 -6.02
CA LYS A 38 2.72 43.16 -6.36
C LYS A 38 2.28 43.46 -7.80
N MET A 39 2.68 42.66 -8.78
CA MET A 39 2.25 42.82 -10.18
C MET A 39 0.72 42.77 -10.30
N VAL A 40 0.06 41.81 -9.65
CA VAL A 40 -1.41 41.69 -9.68
C VAL A 40 -2.06 42.88 -8.99
N MET A 41 -1.57 43.26 -7.81
CA MET A 41 -2.15 44.34 -7.01
C MET A 41 -1.99 45.72 -7.66
N GLN A 42 -0.88 45.95 -8.35
CA GLN A 42 -0.58 47.21 -9.05
C GLN A 42 -1.15 47.25 -10.47
N SER A 43 -1.63 46.13 -11.00
CA SER A 43 -2.25 46.09 -12.32
C SER A 43 -3.57 46.89 -12.37
N SER A 44 -3.90 47.35 -13.59
CA SER A 44 -5.18 48.00 -13.91
C SER A 44 -6.35 47.01 -14.03
N ILE A 45 -6.12 45.71 -13.80
CA ILE A 45 -7.13 44.65 -13.97
C ILE A 45 -8.16 44.76 -12.82
N PRO A 46 -9.47 44.91 -13.10
CA PRO A 46 -10.48 45.04 -12.05
C PRO A 46 -10.68 43.76 -11.21
N ALA A 47 -10.67 42.59 -11.85
CA ALA A 47 -10.98 41.30 -11.21
C ALA A 47 -9.71 40.61 -10.65
N LYS A 48 -8.99 41.27 -9.75
CA LYS A 48 -7.71 40.79 -9.20
C LYS A 48 -7.81 39.45 -8.49
N THR A 49 -8.86 39.24 -7.69
CA THR A 49 -9.11 37.98 -6.98
C THR A 49 -9.32 36.82 -7.94
N ASP A 50 -10.09 37.03 -9.01
CA ASP A 50 -10.33 35.98 -10.01
C ASP A 50 -9.09 35.67 -10.84
N LEU A 51 -8.25 36.68 -11.09
CA LEU A 51 -6.95 36.49 -11.71
C LEU A 51 -6.02 35.68 -10.80
N TRP A 52 -5.93 36.03 -9.51
CA TRP A 52 -5.12 35.30 -8.52
C TRP A 52 -5.54 33.84 -8.41
N ASN A 53 -6.84 33.57 -8.36
CA ASN A 53 -7.38 32.21 -8.36
C ASN A 53 -7.00 31.44 -9.63
N ALA A 54 -7.11 32.07 -10.82
CA ALA A 54 -6.70 31.44 -12.07
C ALA A 54 -5.19 31.15 -12.12
N ILE A 55 -4.36 32.07 -11.60
CA ILE A 55 -2.91 31.85 -11.46
C ILE A 55 -2.66 30.64 -10.55
N ASN A 56 -3.27 30.61 -9.37
CA ASN A 56 -3.09 29.54 -8.39
C ASN A 56 -3.46 28.18 -9.00
N LEU A 57 -4.64 28.08 -9.63
CA LEU A 57 -5.11 26.88 -10.32
C LEU A 57 -4.14 26.44 -11.44
N TYR A 58 -3.66 27.40 -12.25
CA TYR A 58 -2.72 27.09 -13.31
C TYR A 58 -1.41 26.52 -12.77
N LEU A 59 -0.87 27.08 -11.67
CA LEU A 59 0.40 26.62 -11.11
C LEU A 59 0.31 25.19 -10.58
N ILE A 60 -0.83 24.79 -10.00
CA ILE A 60 -1.02 23.46 -9.37
C ILE A 60 -1.60 22.38 -10.30
N GLU A 61 -2.21 22.73 -11.43
CA GLU A 61 -2.78 21.76 -12.37
C GLU A 61 -1.70 21.05 -13.21
N HIS A 62 -1.71 19.71 -13.21
CA HIS A 62 -0.75 18.90 -13.96
C HIS A 62 -1.34 18.23 -15.19
N HIS A 63 -2.67 18.15 -15.32
CA HIS A 63 -3.30 17.64 -16.52
C HIS A 63 -3.08 18.64 -17.69
N PRO A 64 -2.36 18.27 -18.77
CA PRO A 64 -1.91 19.22 -19.79
C PRO A 64 -3.04 20.04 -20.45
N TYR A 65 -4.12 19.36 -20.85
CA TYR A 65 -5.28 20.03 -21.48
C TYR A 65 -5.97 21.04 -20.54
N LYS A 66 -6.24 20.66 -19.28
CA LYS A 66 -6.82 21.55 -18.27
C LYS A 66 -5.88 22.72 -17.96
N ALA A 67 -4.59 22.46 -17.77
CA ALA A 67 -3.59 23.50 -17.56
C ALA A 67 -3.58 24.51 -18.72
N GLN A 68 -3.67 24.04 -19.96
CA GLN A 68 -3.74 24.89 -21.14
C GLN A 68 -5.03 25.71 -21.18
N GLN A 69 -6.19 25.13 -20.86
CA GLN A 69 -7.46 25.85 -20.77
C GLN A 69 -7.41 26.96 -19.71
N ILE A 70 -6.90 26.67 -18.51
CA ILE A 70 -6.75 27.65 -17.43
C ILE A 70 -5.78 28.77 -17.86
N TYR A 71 -4.68 28.41 -18.55
CA TYR A 71 -3.74 29.38 -19.08
C TYR A 71 -4.38 30.33 -20.10
N PHE A 72 -5.22 29.84 -21.01
CA PHE A 72 -5.91 30.71 -21.97
C PHE A 72 -6.86 31.69 -21.28
N VAL A 73 -7.60 31.24 -20.27
CA VAL A 73 -8.45 32.12 -19.46
C VAL A 73 -7.61 33.20 -18.76
N LEU A 74 -6.50 32.80 -18.14
CA LEU A 74 -5.56 33.71 -17.48
C LEU A 74 -4.93 34.72 -18.45
N ALA A 75 -4.50 34.26 -19.63
CA ALA A 75 -3.92 35.10 -20.67
C ALA A 75 -4.93 36.11 -21.22
N GLY A 76 -6.20 35.71 -21.38
CA GLY A 76 -7.27 36.62 -21.77
C GLY A 76 -7.54 37.70 -20.73
N LYS A 77 -7.59 37.33 -19.43
CA LYS A 77 -7.82 38.28 -18.32
C LYS A 77 -6.68 39.29 -18.14
N ALA A 78 -5.45 38.92 -18.50
CA ALA A 78 -4.25 39.71 -18.24
C ALA A 78 -3.46 40.04 -19.52
N ALA A 79 -4.14 40.10 -20.67
CA ALA A 79 -3.55 40.18 -22.01
C ALA A 79 -2.58 41.36 -22.21
N HIS A 80 -2.79 42.47 -21.50
CA HIS A 80 -1.98 43.69 -21.60
C HIS A 80 -0.90 43.81 -20.51
N THR A 81 -0.55 42.69 -19.86
CA THR A 81 0.44 42.67 -18.77
C THR A 81 1.46 41.56 -18.97
N ASP A 82 2.60 41.64 -18.29
CA ASP A 82 3.60 40.57 -18.27
C ASP A 82 3.23 39.38 -17.35
N ILE A 83 2.10 39.46 -16.65
CA ILE A 83 1.66 38.45 -15.68
C ILE A 83 1.58 37.04 -16.30
N PRO A 84 0.95 36.81 -17.48
CA PRO A 84 0.89 35.48 -18.08
C PRO A 84 2.26 34.87 -18.37
N ARG A 85 3.19 35.69 -18.90
CA ARG A 85 4.56 35.24 -19.21
C ARG A 85 5.30 34.88 -17.93
N TYR A 86 5.22 35.72 -16.91
CA TYR A 86 5.87 35.49 -15.63
C TYR A 86 5.36 34.22 -14.94
N VAL A 87 4.05 34.03 -14.92
CA VAL A 87 3.39 32.86 -14.33
C VAL A 87 3.76 31.57 -15.07
N ARG A 88 3.87 31.61 -16.41
CA ARG A 88 4.34 30.48 -17.21
C ARG A 88 5.78 30.07 -16.86
N MET A 89 6.68 31.04 -16.71
CA MET A 89 8.06 30.78 -16.28
C MET A 89 8.09 30.21 -14.85
N MET A 90 7.34 30.82 -13.93
CA MET A 90 7.23 30.34 -12.57
C MET A 90 6.75 28.89 -12.51
N LYS A 91 5.75 28.46 -13.30
CA LYS A 91 5.31 27.06 -13.34
C LYS A 91 6.45 26.10 -13.70
N LEU A 92 7.31 26.49 -14.64
CA LEU A 92 8.42 25.67 -15.11
C LEU A 92 9.54 25.55 -14.06
N ASP A 93 9.85 26.62 -13.33
CA ASP A 93 11.02 26.64 -12.43
C ASP A 93 10.70 26.27 -10.98
N ARG A 94 9.41 26.33 -10.60
CA ARG A 94 8.99 26.22 -9.20
C ARG A 94 9.00 24.79 -8.68
N ASN A 95 9.67 24.59 -7.54
CA ASN A 95 9.66 23.36 -6.73
C ASN A 95 8.82 23.54 -5.45
N LEU A 96 8.58 24.77 -5.01
CA LEU A 96 7.74 25.03 -3.85
C LEU A 96 6.27 24.73 -4.19
N VAL A 97 5.69 23.65 -3.68
CA VAL A 97 4.35 23.18 -4.11
C VAL A 97 3.15 23.69 -3.33
N LEU A 98 3.34 24.58 -2.36
CA LEU A 98 2.22 25.15 -1.59
C LEU A 98 1.29 25.98 -2.48
N SER A 99 -0.01 26.10 -2.18
CA SER A 99 -0.87 27.00 -2.96
C SER A 99 -0.43 28.46 -2.78
N LEU A 100 -0.75 29.32 -3.75
CA LEU A 100 -0.44 30.74 -3.64
C LEU A 100 -1.12 31.39 -2.42
N ASP A 101 -2.29 30.92 -2.01
CA ASP A 101 -2.98 31.45 -0.83
C ASP A 101 -2.17 31.23 0.45
N ILE A 102 -1.54 30.05 0.59
CA ILE A 102 -0.64 29.70 1.70
C ILE A 102 0.69 30.45 1.60
N LEU A 103 1.10 30.81 0.39
CA LEU A 103 2.33 31.54 0.14
C LEU A 103 2.14 33.06 0.11
N SER A 104 0.91 33.58 0.18
CA SER A 104 0.65 35.01 0.15
C SER A 104 1.34 35.73 1.31
N GLU A 105 1.69 37.00 1.09
CA GLU A 105 2.30 37.82 2.13
C GLU A 105 1.40 37.92 3.38
N ALA A 106 0.08 38.08 3.16
CA ALA A 106 -0.91 38.12 4.24
C ALA A 106 -0.91 36.83 5.08
N PHE A 107 -0.84 35.65 4.46
CA PHE A 107 -0.81 34.38 5.18
C PHE A 107 0.49 34.21 5.96
N ARG A 108 1.65 34.51 5.35
CA ARG A 108 2.96 34.44 5.99
C ARG A 108 3.07 35.38 7.19
N ASN A 109 2.49 36.58 7.10
CA ASN A 109 2.48 37.54 8.21
C ASN A 109 1.60 37.05 9.37
N LYS A 110 0.45 36.45 9.07
CA LYS A 110 -0.45 35.87 10.09
C LYS A 110 0.20 34.71 10.84
N LEU A 111 0.94 33.87 10.13
CA LEU A 111 1.63 32.70 10.66
C LEU A 111 3.15 32.89 10.59
N SER A 112 3.62 34.05 11.04
CA SER A 112 5.06 34.33 11.13
C SER A 112 5.71 33.43 12.18
N ALA A 113 7.04 33.27 12.10
CA ALA A 113 7.78 32.46 13.06
C ALA A 113 7.64 33.02 14.48
N GLU A 114 7.61 34.34 14.61
CA GLU A 114 7.33 35.06 15.85
C GLU A 114 5.93 34.72 16.38
N SER A 115 4.89 34.86 15.54
CA SER A 115 3.50 34.53 15.91
C SER A 115 3.38 33.08 16.39
N LEU A 116 4.01 32.12 15.70
CA LEU A 116 3.99 30.71 16.11
C LEU A 116 4.71 30.47 17.43
N LEU A 117 5.84 31.15 17.67
CA LEU A 117 6.58 31.07 18.92
C LEU A 117 5.77 31.65 20.10
N GLU A 118 5.06 32.76 19.89
CA GLU A 118 4.16 33.33 20.90
C GLU A 118 2.99 32.40 21.23
N ASN A 119 2.36 31.79 20.21
CA ASN A 119 1.32 30.80 20.42
C ASN A 119 1.87 29.56 21.13
N TYR A 120 3.10 29.13 20.83
CA TYR A 120 3.76 28.03 21.55
C TYR A 120 3.87 28.30 23.04
N PHE A 121 4.41 29.46 23.44
CA PHE A 121 4.54 29.80 24.86
C PHE A 121 3.17 29.93 25.54
N SER A 122 2.17 30.44 24.81
CA SER A 122 0.79 30.49 25.30
C SER A 122 0.24 29.08 25.58
N VAL A 123 0.47 28.11 24.69
CA VAL A 123 0.11 26.70 24.95
C VAL A 123 0.87 26.16 26.15
N HIS A 124 2.19 26.36 26.22
CA HIS A 124 2.99 25.86 27.33
C HIS A 124 2.46 26.37 28.67
N HIS A 125 2.16 27.67 28.76
CA HIS A 125 1.59 28.30 29.94
C HIS A 125 0.22 27.70 30.31
N LEU A 126 -0.73 27.67 29.37
CA LEU A 126 -2.08 27.16 29.61
C LEU A 126 -2.11 25.68 29.98
N THR A 127 -1.11 24.91 29.51
CA THR A 127 -0.99 23.48 29.79
C THR A 127 -0.09 23.16 31.00
N LYS A 128 0.34 24.18 31.75
CA LYS A 128 1.25 24.05 32.90
C LYS A 128 2.51 23.25 32.52
N GLY A 129 3.15 23.62 31.42
CA GLY A 129 4.33 22.94 30.89
C GLY A 129 4.03 21.60 30.21
N PHE A 130 2.95 21.54 29.43
CA PHE A 130 2.48 20.33 28.74
C PHE A 130 2.11 19.17 29.66
N THR A 131 1.65 19.47 30.88
CA THR A 131 1.22 18.45 31.85
C THR A 131 -0.28 18.23 31.83
N VAL A 132 -1.07 19.25 31.47
CA VAL A 132 -2.53 19.19 31.44
C VAL A 132 -3.03 19.80 30.13
N PHE A 133 -3.78 19.04 29.34
CA PHE A 133 -4.37 19.53 28.09
C PHE A 133 -5.88 19.68 28.23
N ASP A 134 -6.35 20.93 28.27
CA ASP A 134 -7.77 21.29 28.28
C ASP A 134 -8.14 21.98 26.96
N GLU A 135 -9.06 21.38 26.20
CA GLU A 135 -9.47 21.90 24.90
C GLU A 135 -10.14 23.27 25.01
N GLN A 136 -10.90 23.53 26.09
CA GLN A 136 -11.59 24.81 26.26
C GLN A 136 -10.58 25.94 26.48
N ALA A 137 -9.58 25.72 27.33
CA ALA A 137 -8.50 26.67 27.54
C ALA A 137 -7.68 26.93 26.26
N LEU A 138 -7.58 25.94 25.37
CA LEU A 138 -6.77 26.01 24.14
C LEU A 138 -7.58 26.45 22.91
N ALA A 139 -8.89 26.65 23.02
CA ALA A 139 -9.80 26.88 21.90
C ALA A 139 -9.37 28.07 21.00
N ASP A 140 -8.99 29.19 21.61
CA ASP A 140 -8.57 30.39 20.87
C ASP A 140 -7.27 30.15 20.09
N ILE A 141 -6.31 29.43 20.68
CA ILE A 141 -5.04 29.10 20.01
C ILE A 141 -5.30 28.13 18.87
N LEU A 142 -6.13 27.11 19.09
CA LEU A 142 -6.52 26.15 18.06
C LEU A 142 -7.24 26.84 16.89
N GLN A 143 -8.07 27.85 17.18
CA GLN A 143 -8.72 28.65 16.13
C GLN A 143 -7.71 29.50 15.34
N LYS A 144 -6.74 30.13 16.02
CA LYS A 144 -5.67 30.91 15.36
C LYS A 144 -4.79 30.04 14.47
N LEU A 145 -4.43 28.84 14.94
CA LEU A 145 -3.56 27.89 14.24
C LEU A 145 -4.30 26.93 13.30
N ARG A 146 -5.63 27.03 13.21
CA ARG A 146 -6.47 26.23 12.30
C ARG A 146 -5.95 26.14 10.86
N PRO A 147 -5.36 27.19 10.24
CA PRO A 147 -4.84 27.06 8.88
C PRO A 147 -3.71 26.03 8.76
N LEU A 148 -2.84 25.88 9.76
CA LEU A 148 -1.80 24.84 9.77
C LEU A 148 -2.41 23.43 9.90
N GLU A 149 -3.46 23.30 10.71
CA GLU A 149 -4.22 22.05 10.82
C GLU A 149 -4.85 21.67 9.47
N LEU A 150 -5.40 22.64 8.73
CA LEU A 150 -5.97 22.41 7.41
C LEU A 150 -4.91 22.05 6.37
N ILE A 151 -3.71 22.67 6.43
CA ILE A 151 -2.57 22.30 5.59
C ILE A 151 -2.24 20.82 5.76
N ARG A 152 -2.19 20.35 7.02
CA ARG A 152 -1.89 18.96 7.33
C ARG A 152 -3.02 18.02 6.90
N LYS A 153 -4.25 18.30 7.32
CA LYS A 153 -5.43 17.45 7.04
C LYS A 153 -5.69 17.24 5.55
N ASN A 154 -5.40 18.26 4.74
CA ASN A 154 -5.61 18.21 3.29
C ASN A 154 -4.32 17.88 2.51
N ASN A 155 -3.22 17.51 3.19
CA ASN A 155 -1.95 17.19 2.55
C ASN A 155 -1.38 18.30 1.65
N LEU A 156 -1.64 19.57 1.98
CA LEU A 156 -1.32 20.71 1.12
C LEU A 156 0.19 20.94 0.92
N LEU A 157 1.02 20.27 1.72
CA LEU A 157 2.48 20.27 1.55
C LEU A 157 2.93 19.54 0.28
N PHE A 158 2.13 18.63 -0.29
CA PHE A 158 2.51 17.88 -1.49
C PHE A 158 1.34 17.52 -2.42
N CYS A 159 0.09 17.76 -2.06
CA CYS A 159 -1.06 17.43 -2.92
C CYS A 159 -0.97 18.07 -4.31
N ASN A 160 -0.33 19.24 -4.42
CA ASN A 160 -0.13 19.97 -5.66
C ASN A 160 1.04 19.44 -6.50
N ARG A 161 1.64 18.30 -6.15
CA ARG A 161 2.64 17.61 -6.97
C ARG A 161 2.04 16.78 -8.09
N ILE A 162 0.79 16.39 -7.91
CA ILE A 162 0.09 15.47 -8.80
C ILE A 162 -1.32 15.98 -9.09
N SER A 163 -1.92 15.44 -10.13
CA SER A 163 -3.37 15.50 -10.33
C SER A 163 -3.84 14.09 -10.65
N CYS A 164 -4.85 13.61 -9.92
CA CYS A 164 -5.40 12.27 -10.13
C CYS A 164 -6.74 12.35 -10.86
N GLN A 165 -6.92 11.49 -11.87
CA GLN A 165 -8.19 11.28 -12.55
C GLN A 165 -8.55 9.80 -12.50
N ILE A 166 -9.78 9.50 -12.12
CA ILE A 166 -10.30 8.14 -11.99
C ILE A 166 -11.42 7.98 -13.01
N ASP A 167 -11.27 7.02 -13.92
CA ASP A 167 -12.33 6.62 -14.82
C ASP A 167 -13.26 5.64 -14.09
N LYS A 168 -14.51 6.08 -13.86
CA LYS A 168 -15.52 5.31 -13.14
C LYS A 168 -15.99 4.06 -13.88
N GLN A 169 -15.85 3.99 -15.20
CA GLN A 169 -16.29 2.84 -15.99
C GLN A 169 -15.24 1.74 -16.00
N SER A 170 -13.99 2.09 -16.32
CA SER A 170 -12.90 1.12 -16.43
C SER A 170 -12.23 0.83 -15.09
N GLY A 171 -12.31 1.75 -14.13
CA GLY A 171 -11.52 1.75 -12.90
C GLY A 171 -10.11 2.32 -13.09
N TYR A 172 -9.75 2.78 -14.30
CA TYR A 172 -8.38 3.22 -14.59
C TYR A 172 -8.06 4.50 -13.85
N ILE A 173 -6.85 4.60 -13.33
CA ILE A 173 -6.38 5.75 -12.57
C ILE A 173 -5.23 6.38 -13.36
N SER A 174 -5.34 7.68 -13.63
CA SER A 174 -4.30 8.48 -14.27
C SER A 174 -3.74 9.47 -13.26
N VAL A 175 -2.45 9.37 -12.96
CA VAL A 175 -1.72 10.29 -12.10
C VAL A 175 -0.82 11.17 -12.98
N TYR A 176 -1.19 12.44 -13.11
CA TYR A 176 -0.43 13.46 -13.84
C TYR A 176 0.57 14.14 -12.91
N TYR A 177 1.79 14.39 -13.37
CA TYR A 177 2.86 15.04 -12.59
C TYR A 177 3.83 15.79 -13.52
N ASP A 178 4.78 16.54 -12.97
CA ASP A 178 5.90 17.13 -13.74
C ASP A 178 7.07 16.14 -13.72
N ASP A 179 7.33 15.48 -14.85
CA ASP A 179 8.35 14.43 -15.00
C ASP A 179 9.79 14.93 -14.88
N LYS A 180 10.00 16.25 -14.94
CA LYS A 180 11.29 16.89 -14.66
C LYS A 180 11.55 17.10 -13.17
N LYS A 181 10.49 17.08 -12.36
CA LYS A 181 10.54 17.39 -10.91
C LYS A 181 10.11 16.24 -10.02
N THR A 182 9.54 15.20 -10.61
CA THR A 182 8.88 14.10 -9.92
C THR A 182 9.15 12.81 -10.70
N SER A 183 9.70 11.79 -10.03
CA SER A 183 9.78 10.46 -10.62
C SER A 183 8.43 9.76 -10.61
N PHE A 184 8.25 8.75 -11.46
CA PHE A 184 7.05 7.90 -11.48
C PHE A 184 6.73 7.34 -10.08
N ARG A 185 7.75 6.81 -9.40
CA ARG A 185 7.61 6.27 -8.04
C ARG A 185 7.17 7.33 -7.02
N GLN A 186 7.76 8.53 -7.06
CA GLN A 186 7.35 9.65 -6.21
C GLN A 186 5.88 10.03 -6.48
N ALA A 187 5.46 10.08 -7.74
CA ALA A 187 4.08 10.38 -8.11
C ALA A 187 3.08 9.36 -7.54
N LEU A 188 3.39 8.06 -7.61
CA LEU A 188 2.55 7.03 -7.01
C LEU A 188 2.48 7.14 -5.48
N LYS A 189 3.62 7.36 -4.82
CA LYS A 189 3.67 7.58 -3.36
C LYS A 189 2.79 8.76 -2.92
N TRP A 190 2.87 9.87 -3.65
CA TRP A 190 2.01 11.03 -3.37
C TRP A 190 0.55 10.74 -3.69
N ALA A 191 0.25 9.96 -4.72
CA ALA A 191 -1.12 9.58 -5.06
C ALA A 191 -1.76 8.72 -3.97
N VAL A 192 -1.03 7.76 -3.40
CA VAL A 192 -1.48 6.99 -2.22
C VAL A 192 -1.83 7.92 -1.07
N ALA A 193 -0.92 8.84 -0.73
CA ALA A 193 -1.12 9.75 0.40
C ALA A 193 -2.29 10.74 0.16
N VAL A 194 -2.42 11.29 -1.04
CA VAL A 194 -3.48 12.25 -1.39
C VAL A 194 -4.85 11.58 -1.47
N VAL A 195 -4.96 10.48 -2.20
CA VAL A 195 -6.25 9.77 -2.39
C VAL A 195 -6.68 9.09 -1.11
N GLY A 196 -5.74 8.45 -0.39
CA GLY A 196 -5.98 7.80 0.89
C GLY A 196 -6.15 8.76 2.08
N LYS A 197 -5.97 10.08 1.87
CA LYS A 197 -6.01 11.10 2.92
C LYS A 197 -5.11 10.76 4.12
N GLN A 198 -3.97 10.12 3.86
CA GLN A 198 -3.00 9.78 4.88
C GLN A 198 -2.30 11.04 5.35
N ASP A 199 -1.89 11.13 6.62
CA ASP A 199 -1.06 12.24 7.08
C ASP A 199 0.30 12.18 6.39
N GLY A 200 0.52 13.02 5.38
CA GLY A 200 1.71 12.85 4.55
C GLY A 200 3.02 13.24 5.19
N LEU A 201 3.03 13.97 6.31
CA LEU A 201 4.27 14.08 7.10
C LEU A 201 4.58 12.74 7.78
N THR A 202 3.58 11.92 8.07
CA THR A 202 3.73 10.59 8.65
C THR A 202 4.10 9.54 7.59
N THR A 203 3.58 9.64 6.35
CA THR A 203 3.95 8.75 5.23
C THR A 203 5.45 8.79 4.88
N LEU A 204 6.15 9.84 5.30
CA LEU A 204 7.57 10.05 5.00
C LEU A 204 8.46 9.78 6.22
N SER A 205 7.91 9.18 7.28
CA SER A 205 8.54 8.99 8.59
C SER A 205 9.55 7.84 8.70
N GLU A 206 9.73 7.03 7.64
CA GLU A 206 10.83 6.07 7.55
C GLU A 206 12.17 6.83 7.52
N GLY A 207 12.75 7.07 8.71
CA GLY A 207 13.99 7.81 8.90
C GLY A 207 13.87 9.17 9.58
N LYS A 208 12.69 9.56 10.11
CA LYS A 208 12.53 10.84 10.82
C LYS A 208 12.79 10.71 12.32
N THR A 209 13.32 11.79 12.91
CA THR A 209 13.25 12.02 14.35
C THR A 209 11.92 12.70 14.64
N ALA A 210 11.01 12.01 15.33
CA ALA A 210 9.74 12.61 15.74
C ALA A 210 9.99 13.92 16.50
N LEU A 211 9.36 15.01 16.06
CA LEU A 211 9.42 16.28 16.79
C LEU A 211 8.52 16.19 18.02
N THR A 212 9.09 16.47 19.18
CA THR A 212 8.34 16.65 20.43
C THR A 212 8.00 18.13 20.61
N LEU A 213 6.95 18.44 21.38
CA LEU A 213 6.62 19.82 21.73
C LEU A 213 7.84 20.56 22.30
N LYS A 214 8.66 19.91 23.14
CA LYS A 214 9.90 20.51 23.66
C LYS A 214 10.89 20.90 22.56
N SER A 215 11.07 20.05 21.55
CA SER A 215 11.96 20.35 20.43
C SER A 215 11.45 21.47 19.50
N CYS A 216 10.12 21.64 19.39
CA CYS A 216 9.52 22.62 18.50
C CYS A 216 9.94 24.05 18.83
N ALA A 217 10.04 24.42 20.10
CA ALA A 217 10.29 25.81 20.43
C ALA A 217 11.71 26.29 20.16
N GLY A 218 12.71 25.40 20.15
CA GLY A 218 14.05 25.76 19.68
C GLY A 218 14.07 26.07 18.21
N ILE A 219 13.37 25.25 17.44
CA ILE A 219 13.23 25.43 16.01
C ILE A 219 12.46 26.72 15.70
N LEU A 220 11.34 26.98 16.39
CA LEU A 220 10.56 28.20 16.25
C LEU A 220 11.35 29.45 16.67
N ALA A 221 12.09 29.38 17.78
CA ALA A 221 12.96 30.47 18.23
C ALA A 221 14.10 30.76 17.24
N ALA A 222 14.69 29.72 16.64
CA ALA A 222 15.70 29.89 15.61
C ALA A 222 15.13 30.54 14.34
N PHE A 223 13.92 30.16 13.90
CA PHE A 223 13.25 30.84 12.78
C PHE A 223 12.93 32.31 13.10
N ALA A 224 12.39 32.59 14.29
CA ALA A 224 12.09 33.96 14.73
C ALA A 224 13.37 34.81 14.83
N PHE A 225 14.46 34.26 15.35
CA PHE A 225 15.76 34.92 15.38
C PHE A 225 16.25 35.27 13.97
N GLU A 226 16.22 34.32 13.03
CA GLU A 226 16.66 34.56 11.66
C GLU A 226 15.82 35.61 10.92
N SER A 227 14.52 35.67 11.21
CA SER A 227 13.61 36.72 10.72
C SER A 227 14.00 38.09 11.27
N GLN A 228 14.10 38.24 12.60
CA GLN A 228 14.43 39.53 13.22
C GLN A 228 15.85 39.99 12.92
N ARG A 229 16.82 39.07 12.79
CA ARG A 229 18.19 39.40 12.37
C ARG A 229 18.19 40.08 11.00
N LYS A 230 17.37 39.60 10.05
CA LYS A 230 17.28 40.17 8.70
C LYS A 230 16.58 41.52 8.69
N THR A 231 15.51 41.67 9.46
CA THR A 231 14.67 42.88 9.44
C THR A 231 15.23 44.00 10.31
N LEU A 232 15.78 43.66 11.48
CA LEU A 232 16.17 44.62 12.52
C LEU A 232 17.68 44.61 12.82
N GLY A 233 18.46 43.68 12.26
CA GLY A 233 19.89 43.60 12.49
C GLY A 233 20.31 43.15 13.89
N ILE A 234 19.39 42.56 14.68
CA ILE A 234 19.67 42.20 16.08
C ILE A 234 20.60 40.98 16.21
N GLY A 235 21.46 41.01 17.23
CA GLY A 235 22.34 39.89 17.58
C GLY A 235 21.64 38.81 18.41
N LYS A 236 22.18 37.57 18.44
CA LYS A 236 21.62 36.43 19.20
C LYS A 236 21.39 36.74 20.68
N GLN A 237 22.33 37.42 21.32
CA GLN A 237 22.25 37.79 22.74
C GLN A 237 21.09 38.77 23.01
N GLN A 238 20.92 39.76 22.14
CA GLN A 238 19.85 40.75 22.26
C GLN A 238 18.47 40.12 22.02
N PHE A 239 18.35 39.26 21.00
CA PHE A 239 17.13 38.49 20.75
C PHE A 239 16.75 37.62 21.95
N PHE A 240 17.72 36.88 22.50
CA PHE A 240 17.47 35.99 23.63
C PHE A 240 17.07 36.79 24.89
N LYS A 241 17.73 37.94 25.15
CA LYS A 241 17.34 38.83 26.23
C LYS A 241 15.89 39.30 26.09
N GLN A 242 15.49 39.77 24.90
CA GLN A 242 14.11 40.17 24.63
C GLN A 242 13.11 39.03 24.83
N LEU A 243 13.48 37.81 24.46
CA LEU A 243 12.65 36.63 24.65
C LEU A 243 12.49 36.29 26.14
N CYS A 244 13.56 36.37 26.93
CA CYS A 244 13.53 36.17 28.39
C CYS A 244 12.70 37.25 29.08
N ASP A 245 12.88 38.52 28.70
CA ASP A 245 12.13 39.65 29.26
C ASP A 245 10.62 39.50 28.99
N LYS A 246 10.25 38.92 27.84
CA LYS A 246 8.86 38.70 27.44
C LYS A 246 8.24 37.44 28.07
N TYR A 247 9.04 36.39 28.30
CA TYR A 247 8.59 35.09 28.82
C TYR A 247 9.48 34.56 29.96
N PRO A 248 9.57 35.25 31.11
CA PRO A 248 10.56 34.94 32.15
C PRO A 248 10.38 33.53 32.74
N TYR A 249 9.13 33.15 33.07
CA TYR A 249 8.81 31.84 33.66
C TYR A 249 9.13 30.65 32.72
N GLU A 250 9.02 30.87 31.42
CA GLU A 250 9.27 29.85 30.39
C GLU A 250 10.78 29.59 30.26
N THR A 251 11.61 30.61 30.46
CA THR A 251 13.07 30.49 30.39
C THR A 251 13.71 29.72 31.55
N GLU A 252 13.04 29.66 32.70
CA GLU A 252 13.51 28.96 33.90
C GLU A 252 13.31 27.43 33.84
N VAL A 253 12.45 26.91 32.95
CA VAL A 253 12.07 25.49 32.85
C VAL A 253 12.90 24.71 31.79
N GLY A 254 13.94 25.32 31.23
CA GLY A 254 14.90 24.64 30.33
C GLY A 254 15.11 25.28 28.95
N PHE A 255 14.58 26.48 28.71
CA PHE A 255 14.92 27.32 27.53
C PHE A 255 16.21 28.11 27.78
N ALA A 256 17.29 27.40 28.14
CA ALA A 256 18.29 27.90 29.09
C ALA A 256 19.41 28.83 28.56
N ASP A 257 19.75 28.84 27.27
CA ASP A 257 20.78 29.76 26.74
C ASP A 257 20.81 29.89 25.19
N THR A 258 21.70 30.74 24.68
CA THR A 258 21.89 30.98 23.24
C THR A 258 22.32 29.74 22.44
N ARG A 259 22.84 28.67 23.08
CA ARG A 259 23.26 27.44 22.38
C ARG A 259 22.04 26.67 21.87
N PHE A 260 20.87 26.89 22.45
CA PHE A 260 19.60 26.33 22.00
C PHE A 260 19.27 26.70 20.55
N ILE A 261 19.52 27.96 20.15
CA ILE A 261 19.36 28.42 18.76
C ILE A 261 20.33 27.68 17.82
N THR A 262 21.57 27.45 18.25
CA THR A 262 22.57 26.75 17.45
C THR A 262 22.19 25.28 17.23
N ARG A 263 21.78 24.55 18.28
CA ARG A 263 21.30 23.16 18.17
C ARG A 263 20.05 23.05 17.29
N ALA A 264 19.14 24.02 17.39
CA ALA A 264 17.96 24.07 16.56
C ALA A 264 18.28 24.26 15.06
N GLN A 265 19.41 24.90 14.73
CA GLN A 265 19.82 25.11 13.34
C GLN A 265 20.18 23.79 12.63
N GLU A 266 20.91 22.90 13.30
CA GLU A 266 21.20 21.55 12.79
C GLU A 266 19.88 20.82 12.48
N LYS A 267 18.90 20.93 13.38
CA LYS A 267 17.59 20.31 13.20
C LYS A 267 16.80 20.91 12.03
N ILE A 268 16.88 22.22 11.83
CA ILE A 268 16.29 22.89 10.68
C ILE A 268 16.91 22.37 9.38
N ASP A 269 18.21 22.13 9.34
CA ASP A 269 18.89 21.67 8.12
C ASP A 269 18.55 20.20 7.80
N GLU A 270 18.38 19.34 8.82
CA GLU A 270 17.78 18.01 8.64
C GLU A 270 16.37 18.09 8.03
N ILE A 271 15.51 18.98 8.54
CA ILE A 271 14.16 19.18 8.03
C ILE A 271 14.19 19.69 6.58
N LYS A 272 15.12 20.57 6.23
CA LYS A 272 15.31 21.03 4.84
C LYS A 272 15.74 19.91 3.90
N ASN A 273 16.60 18.99 4.35
CA ASN A 273 16.99 17.82 3.55
C ASN A 273 15.77 16.93 3.27
N VAL A 274 14.93 16.73 4.28
CA VAL A 274 13.64 16.02 4.13
C VAL A 274 12.73 16.74 3.14
N ILE A 275 12.62 18.08 3.20
CA ILE A 275 11.87 18.87 2.22
C ILE A 275 12.43 18.68 0.80
N THR A 276 13.75 18.67 0.62
CA THR A 276 14.37 18.42 -0.70
C THR A 276 13.99 17.04 -1.23
N GLN A 277 13.99 16.00 -0.42
CA GLN A 277 13.56 14.65 -0.85
C GLN A 277 12.10 14.63 -1.35
N PHE A 278 11.27 15.54 -0.86
CA PHE A 278 9.86 15.66 -1.27
C PHE A 278 9.66 16.61 -2.45
N TYR A 279 10.42 17.69 -2.52
CA TYR A 279 10.18 18.75 -3.48
C TYR A 279 11.08 18.65 -4.72
N GLU A 280 12.09 17.80 -4.69
CA GLU A 280 13.01 17.61 -5.80
C GLU A 280 12.92 16.17 -6.31
N ILE A 281 13.23 16.01 -7.58
CA ILE A 281 13.20 14.71 -8.24
C ILE A 281 14.23 13.79 -7.60
N ASN A 282 13.82 12.58 -7.24
CA ASN A 282 14.77 11.55 -6.85
C ASN A 282 15.44 10.98 -8.10
N LYS A 283 16.74 11.23 -8.25
CA LYS A 283 17.54 10.80 -9.40
C LYS A 283 17.69 9.28 -9.48
N GLU A 284 17.76 8.58 -8.35
CA GLU A 284 17.83 7.12 -8.30
C GLU A 284 16.50 6.49 -8.72
N ASP A 285 15.38 7.05 -8.25
CA ASP A 285 14.06 6.62 -8.71
C ASP A 285 13.91 6.84 -10.21
N LYS A 286 14.41 7.96 -10.74
CA LYS A 286 14.35 8.25 -12.18
C LYS A 286 15.23 7.30 -13.00
N ALA A 287 16.41 6.93 -12.50
CA ALA A 287 17.25 5.92 -13.15
C ALA A 287 16.58 4.55 -13.19
N ARG A 288 15.94 4.13 -12.08
CA ARG A 288 15.15 2.89 -12.02
C ARG A 288 13.93 2.93 -12.93
N GLU A 289 13.24 4.06 -13.01
CA GLU A 289 12.12 4.27 -13.93
C GLU A 289 12.55 4.08 -15.38
N VAL A 290 13.67 4.69 -15.79
CA VAL A 290 14.21 4.54 -17.15
C VAL A 290 14.51 3.08 -17.44
N PHE A 291 15.20 2.39 -16.53
CA PHE A 291 15.50 0.96 -16.66
C PHE A 291 14.21 0.12 -16.83
N SER A 292 13.27 0.29 -15.90
CA SER A 292 12.01 -0.47 -15.83
C SER A 292 11.09 -0.25 -17.04
N PHE A 293 11.15 0.93 -17.67
CA PHE A 293 10.34 1.23 -18.87
C PHE A 293 11.05 0.90 -20.18
N SER A 294 12.38 0.78 -20.17
CA SER A 294 13.18 0.41 -21.35
C SER A 294 13.32 -1.09 -21.54
N GLU A 295 13.32 -1.86 -20.44
CA GLU A 295 13.36 -3.31 -20.49
C GLU A 295 11.94 -3.88 -20.54
N GLN A 296 11.76 -5.03 -21.18
CA GLN A 296 10.49 -5.75 -21.07
C GLN A 296 10.18 -5.99 -19.59
N PRO A 297 8.92 -5.85 -19.14
CA PRO A 297 8.57 -6.05 -17.74
C PRO A 297 9.09 -7.42 -17.30
N GLN A 298 10.11 -7.42 -16.45
CA GLN A 298 10.64 -8.65 -15.90
C GLN A 298 9.55 -9.22 -15.00
N ILE A 299 9.10 -10.45 -15.29
CA ILE A 299 8.25 -11.18 -14.37
C ILE A 299 9.00 -11.21 -13.03
N GLU A 300 8.36 -10.73 -11.95
CA GLU A 300 8.99 -10.71 -10.63
C GLU A 300 9.52 -12.12 -10.31
N SER A 301 10.84 -12.23 -10.14
CA SER A 301 11.46 -13.51 -9.83
C SER A 301 10.97 -13.96 -8.46
N LEU A 302 10.62 -15.23 -8.34
CA LEU A 302 10.36 -15.85 -7.04
C LEU A 302 11.55 -15.69 -6.10
N ASP A 303 12.78 -15.54 -6.62
CA ASP A 303 13.99 -15.38 -5.81
C ASP A 303 14.11 -14.00 -5.14
N ASN A 304 13.24 -13.05 -5.49
CA ASN A 304 13.17 -11.75 -4.82
C ASN A 304 12.35 -11.78 -3.51
N VAL A 305 11.70 -12.91 -3.21
CA VAL A 305 10.90 -13.11 -2.00
C VAL A 305 11.64 -14.04 -1.06
N ASP A 306 11.71 -13.70 0.23
CA ASP A 306 12.41 -14.54 1.20
C ASP A 306 11.88 -16.01 1.18
N PRO A 307 12.77 -17.02 1.29
CA PRO A 307 12.42 -18.43 1.16
C PRO A 307 11.30 -18.88 2.08
N HIS A 308 11.31 -18.34 3.30
CA HIS A 308 10.34 -18.61 4.33
C HIS A 308 8.93 -18.11 3.96
N THR A 309 8.78 -16.89 3.42
CA THR A 309 7.50 -16.37 2.94
C THR A 309 6.98 -17.20 1.78
N ARG A 310 7.87 -17.57 0.85
CA ARG A 310 7.52 -18.46 -0.27
C ARG A 310 6.96 -19.80 0.23
N LEU A 311 7.69 -20.47 1.12
CA LEU A 311 7.31 -21.77 1.67
C LEU A 311 5.98 -21.71 2.42
N LYS A 312 5.83 -20.75 3.34
CA LYS A 312 4.61 -20.57 4.13
C LYS A 312 3.38 -20.32 3.26
N SER A 313 3.54 -19.50 2.23
CA SER A 313 2.48 -19.21 1.28
C SER A 313 2.06 -20.47 0.54
N ALA A 314 3.01 -21.25 -0.01
CA ALA A 314 2.72 -22.51 -0.67
C ALA A 314 1.97 -23.50 0.23
N LEU A 315 2.47 -23.72 1.45
CA LEU A 315 1.83 -24.64 2.40
C LEU A 315 0.43 -24.17 2.79
N SER A 316 0.24 -22.86 2.98
CA SER A 316 -1.08 -22.28 3.27
C SER A 316 -2.06 -22.51 2.12
N ILE A 317 -1.60 -22.36 0.87
CA ILE A 317 -2.41 -22.62 -0.32
C ILE A 317 -2.80 -24.10 -0.40
N TYR A 318 -1.86 -25.03 -0.16
CA TYR A 318 -2.16 -26.47 -0.16
C TYR A 318 -3.16 -26.84 0.96
N VAL A 319 -3.00 -26.28 2.16
CA VAL A 319 -3.95 -26.48 3.27
C VAL A 319 -5.34 -25.96 2.89
N ASN A 320 -5.44 -24.77 2.29
CA ASN A 320 -6.71 -24.21 1.81
C ASN A 320 -7.37 -25.07 0.73
N TYR A 321 -6.58 -25.58 -0.21
CA TYR A 321 -7.07 -26.49 -1.23
C TYR A 321 -7.67 -27.76 -0.62
N HIS A 322 -6.96 -28.40 0.31
CA HIS A 322 -7.46 -29.60 0.99
C HIS A 322 -8.68 -29.29 1.87
N ALA A 323 -8.72 -28.13 2.51
CA ALA A 323 -9.88 -27.69 3.28
C ALA A 323 -11.12 -27.52 2.39
N TRP A 324 -10.96 -26.88 1.23
CA TRP A 324 -12.02 -26.73 0.23
C TRP A 324 -12.49 -28.07 -0.32
N PHE A 325 -11.55 -28.97 -0.66
CA PHE A 325 -11.87 -30.33 -1.08
C PHE A 325 -12.72 -31.10 -0.05
N LEU A 326 -12.40 -30.94 1.23
CA LEU A 326 -13.11 -31.60 2.32
C LEU A 326 -14.41 -30.90 2.73
N ALA A 327 -14.66 -29.67 2.25
CA ALA A 327 -15.88 -28.93 2.56
C ALA A 327 -17.11 -29.50 1.84
N ASP A 328 -16.94 -30.09 0.66
CA ASP A 328 -18.02 -30.72 -0.10
C ASP A 328 -17.63 -32.09 -0.69
N PRO A 329 -17.52 -33.15 0.14
CA PRO A 329 -17.11 -34.47 -0.34
C PRO A 329 -18.06 -35.07 -1.39
N GLU A 330 -19.34 -34.70 -1.37
CA GLU A 330 -20.34 -35.23 -2.30
C GLU A 330 -20.13 -34.68 -3.71
N LEU A 331 -19.89 -33.37 -3.84
CA LEU A 331 -19.54 -32.74 -5.10
C LEU A 331 -18.31 -33.38 -5.73
N PHE A 332 -17.23 -33.57 -4.96
CA PHE A 332 -16.01 -34.17 -5.49
C PHE A 332 -16.18 -35.64 -5.87
N ARG A 333 -16.99 -36.43 -5.15
CA ARG A 333 -17.33 -37.80 -5.57
C ARG A 333 -18.07 -37.83 -6.90
N ALA A 334 -19.00 -36.90 -7.12
CA ALA A 334 -19.68 -36.76 -8.40
C ALA A 334 -18.69 -36.41 -9.52
N LEU A 335 -17.76 -35.48 -9.27
CA LEU A 335 -16.71 -35.11 -10.23
C LEU A 335 -15.79 -36.29 -10.59
N TYR A 336 -15.37 -37.10 -9.63
CA TYR A 336 -14.58 -38.32 -9.89
C TYR A 336 -15.32 -39.31 -10.79
N THR A 337 -16.63 -39.47 -10.56
CA THR A 337 -17.48 -40.35 -11.38
C THR A 337 -17.53 -39.87 -12.83
N ILE A 338 -17.70 -38.56 -13.03
CA ILE A 338 -17.75 -37.95 -14.36
C ILE A 338 -16.41 -38.03 -15.07
N ARG A 339 -15.30 -37.75 -14.37
CA ARG A 339 -13.94 -37.94 -14.92
C ARG A 339 -13.75 -39.35 -15.46
N THR A 340 -14.11 -40.36 -14.66
CA THR A 340 -13.94 -41.77 -15.02
C THR A 340 -14.76 -42.13 -16.26
N ALA A 341 -15.98 -41.60 -16.35
CA ALA A 341 -16.85 -41.78 -17.52
C ALA A 341 -16.26 -41.14 -18.79
N ILE A 342 -15.74 -39.91 -18.70
CA ILE A 342 -15.08 -39.23 -19.82
C ILE A 342 -13.81 -39.97 -20.25
N ASP A 343 -12.96 -40.38 -19.31
CA ASP A 343 -11.73 -41.13 -19.62
C ASP A 343 -12.04 -42.45 -20.32
N THR A 344 -13.08 -43.16 -19.89
CA THR A 344 -13.56 -44.39 -20.54
C THR A 344 -13.99 -44.15 -21.99
N ASP A 345 -14.74 -43.07 -22.25
CA ASP A 345 -15.12 -42.71 -23.62
C ASP A 345 -13.89 -42.36 -24.48
N LEU A 346 -12.92 -41.62 -23.93
CA LEU A 346 -11.67 -41.27 -24.62
C LEU A 346 -10.77 -42.48 -24.91
N GLN A 347 -10.76 -43.49 -24.03
CA GLN A 347 -10.07 -44.77 -24.30
C GLN A 347 -10.67 -45.47 -25.54
N GLY A 348 -11.97 -45.32 -25.77
CA GLY A 348 -12.65 -45.79 -26.98
C GLY A 348 -12.17 -45.12 -28.27
N CYS A 349 -11.59 -43.92 -28.19
CA CYS A 349 -11.09 -43.14 -29.32
C CYS A 349 -9.63 -43.47 -29.73
N LYS A 350 -9.05 -44.57 -29.24
CA LYS A 350 -7.67 -45.01 -29.54
C LYS A 350 -6.59 -43.95 -29.29
N ARG A 351 -6.79 -43.08 -28.30
CA ARG A 351 -5.84 -42.05 -27.88
C ARG A 351 -4.68 -42.69 -27.12
N ASN A 352 -3.47 -42.17 -27.31
CA ASN A 352 -2.40 -42.46 -26.36
C ASN A 352 -2.65 -41.74 -25.02
N GLU A 353 -1.93 -42.12 -23.98
CA GLU A 353 -2.12 -41.59 -22.63
C GLU A 353 -1.96 -40.07 -22.54
N ALA A 354 -0.95 -39.50 -23.20
CA ALA A 354 -0.70 -38.06 -23.19
C ALA A 354 -1.83 -37.26 -23.86
N GLN A 355 -2.31 -37.73 -25.01
CA GLN A 355 -3.45 -37.13 -25.72
C GLN A 355 -4.72 -37.25 -24.89
N ARG A 356 -4.97 -38.43 -24.31
CA ARG A 356 -6.14 -38.66 -23.45
C ARG A 356 -6.15 -37.73 -22.24
N ASN A 357 -5.00 -37.54 -21.58
CA ASN A 357 -4.89 -36.63 -20.45
C ASN A 357 -5.15 -35.16 -20.85
N SER A 358 -4.63 -34.73 -22.01
CA SER A 358 -4.89 -33.40 -22.58
C SER A 358 -6.36 -33.20 -22.95
N ASP A 359 -6.98 -34.18 -23.62
CA ASP A 359 -8.38 -34.13 -24.04
C ASP A 359 -9.31 -34.14 -22.82
N LEU A 360 -9.02 -34.95 -21.81
CA LEU A 360 -9.73 -34.99 -20.53
C LEU A 360 -9.70 -33.64 -19.81
N LEU A 361 -8.53 -33.01 -19.73
CA LEU A 361 -8.36 -31.66 -19.19
C LEU A 361 -9.16 -30.62 -19.96
N SER A 362 -9.14 -30.68 -21.29
CA SER A 362 -9.89 -29.78 -22.16
C SER A 362 -11.40 -29.91 -21.93
N ILE A 363 -11.92 -31.15 -21.87
CA ILE A 363 -13.34 -31.43 -21.66
C ILE A 363 -13.79 -30.99 -20.27
N LEU A 364 -13.09 -31.39 -19.20
CA LEU A 364 -13.47 -31.06 -17.81
C LEU A 364 -13.44 -29.55 -17.53
N ASN A 365 -12.59 -28.81 -18.22
CA ASN A 365 -12.47 -27.35 -18.10
C ASN A 365 -13.29 -26.58 -19.16
N GLY A 366 -13.99 -27.28 -20.05
CA GLY A 366 -14.76 -26.65 -21.12
C GLY A 366 -13.91 -25.89 -22.16
N MET A 367 -12.61 -26.17 -22.29
CA MET A 367 -11.73 -25.44 -23.21
C MET A 367 -11.96 -25.83 -24.67
N ASN A 368 -11.87 -24.87 -25.60
CA ASN A 368 -12.00 -25.10 -27.05
C ASN A 368 -10.61 -25.09 -27.70
N ILE A 369 -9.82 -26.13 -27.44
CA ILE A 369 -8.39 -26.16 -27.85
C ILE A 369 -8.17 -26.97 -29.13
N PHE A 370 -9.06 -27.91 -29.48
CA PHE A 370 -8.83 -28.85 -30.58
C PHE A 370 -10.03 -28.93 -31.54
N ASP A 371 -9.76 -28.86 -32.84
CA ASP A 371 -10.70 -29.14 -33.94
C ASP A 371 -10.83 -30.66 -34.15
N ASP A 372 -11.20 -31.37 -33.08
CA ASP A 372 -11.27 -32.83 -33.06
C ASP A 372 -12.74 -33.29 -32.92
N PRO A 373 -13.32 -33.93 -33.95
CA PRO A 373 -14.73 -34.32 -33.94
C PRO A 373 -15.10 -35.29 -32.81
N ASP A 374 -14.20 -36.19 -32.43
CA ASP A 374 -14.46 -37.19 -31.39
C ASP A 374 -14.48 -36.53 -30.00
N VAL A 375 -13.51 -35.64 -29.75
CA VAL A 375 -13.43 -34.87 -28.50
C VAL A 375 -14.62 -33.91 -28.40
N ALA A 376 -15.03 -33.28 -29.51
CA ALA A 376 -16.20 -32.40 -29.55
C ALA A 376 -17.51 -33.15 -29.22
N ALA A 377 -17.68 -34.37 -29.74
CA ALA A 377 -18.85 -35.20 -29.45
C ALA A 377 -18.91 -35.61 -27.97
N ILE A 378 -17.77 -36.02 -27.39
CA ILE A 378 -17.68 -36.34 -25.95
C ILE A 378 -17.95 -35.08 -25.11
N LYS A 379 -17.37 -33.94 -25.48
CA LYS A 379 -17.62 -32.66 -24.79
C LYS A 379 -19.11 -32.29 -24.80
N GLN A 380 -19.79 -32.45 -25.93
CA GLN A 380 -21.23 -32.20 -26.04
C GLN A 380 -22.05 -33.16 -25.16
N LYS A 381 -21.67 -34.45 -25.10
CA LYS A 381 -22.32 -35.46 -24.25
C LYS A 381 -22.31 -35.08 -22.77
N TYR A 382 -21.20 -34.50 -22.27
CA TYR A 382 -21.04 -34.15 -20.84
C TYR A 382 -21.33 -32.67 -20.51
N ALA A 383 -21.62 -31.83 -21.51
CA ALA A 383 -21.78 -30.38 -21.34
C ALA A 383 -22.79 -30.00 -20.25
N ALA A 384 -24.01 -30.55 -20.30
CA ALA A 384 -25.06 -30.23 -19.33
C ALA A 384 -24.72 -30.68 -17.90
N VAL A 385 -23.96 -31.76 -17.76
CA VAL A 385 -23.54 -32.27 -16.45
C VAL A 385 -22.44 -31.38 -15.85
N LEU A 386 -21.47 -30.97 -16.66
CA LEU A 386 -20.40 -30.05 -16.26
C LEU A 386 -20.94 -28.65 -15.95
N GLU A 387 -21.94 -28.18 -16.72
CA GLU A 387 -22.63 -26.92 -16.46
C GLU A 387 -23.35 -26.94 -15.12
N LYS A 388 -24.10 -28.01 -14.81
CA LYS A 388 -24.75 -28.18 -13.51
C LYS A 388 -23.76 -28.23 -12.33
N LEU A 389 -22.59 -28.80 -12.52
CA LEU A 389 -21.52 -28.77 -11.51
C LEU A 389 -20.96 -27.36 -11.28
N ASN A 390 -20.81 -26.57 -12.35
CA ASN A 390 -20.41 -25.17 -12.24
C ASN A 390 -21.45 -24.34 -11.47
N GLU A 391 -22.74 -24.64 -11.59
CA GLU A 391 -23.81 -23.98 -10.82
C GLU A 391 -23.76 -24.31 -9.32
N LEU A 392 -23.31 -25.52 -8.95
CA LEU A 392 -23.16 -25.95 -7.56
C LEU A 392 -21.97 -25.30 -6.85
N SER A 393 -20.96 -24.85 -7.61
CA SER A 393 -19.80 -24.11 -7.09
C SER A 393 -19.51 -22.86 -7.94
N PRO A 394 -20.35 -21.80 -7.83
CA PRO A 394 -20.22 -20.59 -8.64
C PRO A 394 -18.84 -19.94 -8.51
N GLY A 395 -18.23 -19.60 -9.64
CA GLY A 395 -16.90 -18.96 -9.70
C GLY A 395 -15.74 -19.93 -9.94
N PHE A 396 -15.97 -21.24 -9.90
CA PHE A 396 -14.98 -22.26 -10.25
C PHE A 396 -15.17 -22.74 -11.69
N LYS A 397 -14.11 -22.73 -12.51
CA LYS A 397 -14.18 -23.11 -13.95
C LYS A 397 -13.12 -24.11 -14.39
N SER A 398 -12.32 -24.62 -13.47
CA SER A 398 -11.04 -25.28 -13.75
C SER A 398 -10.94 -26.68 -13.13
N TRP A 399 -12.01 -27.49 -13.26
CA TRP A 399 -12.13 -28.83 -12.65
C TRP A 399 -11.04 -29.81 -13.07
N GLY A 400 -10.58 -29.76 -14.31
CA GLY A 400 -9.57 -30.67 -14.80
C GLY A 400 -8.24 -30.59 -14.03
N TYR A 401 -7.88 -29.41 -13.52
CA TYR A 401 -6.63 -29.23 -12.77
C TYR A 401 -6.64 -29.91 -11.40
N PHE A 402 -7.82 -30.20 -10.85
CA PHE A 402 -7.95 -30.98 -9.62
C PHE A 402 -7.40 -32.42 -9.79
N PHE A 403 -7.45 -32.96 -11.01
CA PHE A 403 -7.13 -34.37 -11.29
C PHE A 403 -5.76 -34.60 -11.92
N CYS A 404 -4.93 -33.56 -12.02
CA CYS A 404 -3.55 -33.72 -12.44
C CYS A 404 -2.74 -34.27 -11.27
N GLU A 405 -2.35 -35.54 -11.33
CA GLU A 405 -1.66 -36.26 -10.24
C GLU A 405 -0.35 -35.58 -9.79
N ASP A 406 0.26 -34.75 -10.64
CA ASP A 406 1.47 -34.00 -10.32
C ASP A 406 1.23 -32.52 -9.99
N PHE A 407 -0.01 -32.05 -10.03
CA PHE A 407 -0.30 -30.61 -9.92
C PHE A 407 -0.45 -30.14 -8.47
N VAL A 408 -1.18 -30.89 -7.63
CA VAL A 408 -1.32 -30.61 -6.20
C VAL A 408 -0.68 -31.73 -5.38
N PRO A 409 0.20 -31.43 -4.40
CA PRO A 409 0.72 -32.45 -3.51
C PRO A 409 -0.39 -33.13 -2.70
N SER A 410 -0.33 -34.46 -2.57
CA SER A 410 -1.26 -35.21 -1.70
C SER A 410 -1.11 -34.78 -0.23
N LEU A 411 -2.14 -35.01 0.60
CA LEU A 411 -2.07 -34.73 2.04
C LEU A 411 -0.88 -35.44 2.71
N PRO A 412 -0.66 -36.77 2.51
CA PRO A 412 0.54 -37.44 3.00
C PRO A 412 1.82 -36.83 2.44
N GLY A 413 1.87 -36.52 1.13
CA GLY A 413 3.04 -35.87 0.52
C GLY A 413 3.37 -34.51 1.13
N THR A 414 2.35 -33.73 1.48
CA THR A 414 2.50 -32.42 2.14
C THR A 414 2.98 -32.59 3.58
N ILE A 415 2.53 -33.62 4.31
CA ILE A 415 3.00 -33.93 5.66
C ILE A 415 4.46 -34.41 5.64
N VAL A 416 4.82 -35.29 4.69
CA VAL A 416 6.20 -35.74 4.50
C VAL A 416 7.12 -34.55 4.17
N LEU A 417 6.68 -33.64 3.30
CA LEU A 417 7.41 -32.40 3.01
C LEU A 417 7.64 -31.59 4.30
N PHE A 418 6.63 -31.46 5.15
CA PHE A 418 6.74 -30.76 6.43
C PHE A 418 7.75 -31.43 7.37
N SER A 419 7.72 -32.76 7.45
CA SER A 419 8.69 -33.56 8.20
C SER A 419 10.12 -33.37 7.68
N GLN A 420 10.33 -33.40 6.36
CA GLN A 420 11.63 -33.17 5.73
C GLN A 420 12.18 -31.76 6.00
N LEU A 421 11.31 -30.75 5.95
CA LEU A 421 11.63 -29.37 6.30
C LEU A 421 12.07 -29.27 7.77
N LYS A 422 11.35 -29.92 8.67
CA LYS A 422 11.67 -29.95 10.10
C LYS A 422 13.00 -30.65 10.39
N LYS A 423 13.31 -31.74 9.69
CA LYS A 423 14.63 -32.41 9.79
C LYS A 423 15.77 -31.51 9.34
N SER A 424 15.52 -30.72 8.30
CA SER A 424 16.56 -29.86 7.71
C SER A 424 16.80 -28.59 8.52
N CYS A 425 15.75 -28.02 9.16
CA CYS A 425 15.81 -26.67 9.72
C CYS A 425 15.18 -26.50 11.12
N GLY A 426 14.72 -27.59 11.76
CA GLY A 426 14.06 -27.54 13.06
C GLY A 426 12.67 -26.90 13.03
N ASP A 427 12.26 -26.30 14.15
CA ASP A 427 10.96 -25.62 14.30
C ASP A 427 11.01 -24.12 13.89
N ASP A 428 12.21 -23.59 13.61
CA ASP A 428 12.42 -22.20 13.19
C ASP A 428 12.96 -22.11 11.76
N PHE A 429 12.03 -21.84 10.85
CA PHE A 429 12.29 -21.77 9.42
C PHE A 429 12.81 -20.40 8.95
N SER A 430 13.10 -19.46 9.86
CA SER A 430 13.69 -18.16 9.53
C SER A 430 15.09 -18.25 8.93
N GLN A 431 15.77 -19.39 9.11
CA GLN A 431 17.12 -19.64 8.58
C GLN A 431 17.14 -20.27 7.19
N LEU A 432 15.97 -20.55 6.59
CA LEU A 432 15.90 -21.13 5.25
C LEU A 432 16.52 -20.19 4.20
N THR A 433 17.38 -20.75 3.37
CA THR A 433 17.94 -20.06 2.19
C THR A 433 17.23 -20.50 0.91
N HIS A 434 17.40 -19.73 -0.18
CA HIS A 434 16.87 -20.12 -1.50
C HIS A 434 17.44 -21.45 -1.98
N ALA A 435 18.66 -21.78 -1.56
CA ALA A 435 19.28 -23.07 -1.87
C ALA A 435 18.63 -24.24 -1.12
N ASP A 436 18.00 -23.99 0.03
CA ASP A 436 17.34 -25.05 0.82
C ASP A 436 16.01 -25.49 0.21
N ILE A 437 15.31 -24.56 -0.44
CA ILE A 437 14.04 -24.80 -1.15
C ILE A 437 14.23 -24.99 -2.67
N SER A 438 15.45 -25.30 -3.11
CA SER A 438 15.75 -25.55 -4.51
C SER A 438 15.27 -26.95 -4.93
N PRO A 439 15.06 -27.20 -6.24
CA PRO A 439 14.65 -28.53 -6.72
C PRO A 439 15.59 -29.67 -6.31
N GLU A 440 16.87 -29.38 -6.07
CA GLU A 440 17.91 -30.34 -5.72
C GLU A 440 17.93 -30.71 -4.23
N LYS A 441 17.24 -29.95 -3.37
CA LYS A 441 17.12 -30.23 -1.93
C LYS A 441 15.66 -30.48 -1.56
N ILE A 442 14.95 -29.46 -1.09
CA ILE A 442 13.54 -29.55 -0.73
C ILE A 442 12.73 -28.95 -1.88
N HIS A 443 12.22 -29.81 -2.75
CA HIS A 443 11.44 -29.37 -3.89
C HIS A 443 10.04 -28.91 -3.45
N ILE A 444 9.82 -27.58 -3.42
CA ILE A 444 8.48 -26.99 -3.41
C ILE A 444 8.25 -26.25 -4.73
N ASP A 445 7.36 -26.77 -5.57
CA ASP A 445 6.97 -26.08 -6.80
C ASP A 445 5.98 -24.95 -6.49
N LEU A 446 6.55 -23.79 -6.20
CA LEU A 446 5.82 -22.57 -5.89
C LEU A 446 5.01 -22.03 -7.06
N LYS A 447 5.40 -22.34 -8.30
CA LYS A 447 4.61 -21.94 -9.47
C LYS A 447 3.27 -22.67 -9.45
N LYS A 448 3.25 -23.96 -9.10
CA LYS A 448 2.00 -24.71 -8.91
C LYS A 448 1.16 -24.11 -7.79
N ALA A 449 1.75 -23.73 -6.66
CA ALA A 449 1.00 -23.10 -5.57
C ALA A 449 0.28 -21.82 -6.02
N ILE A 450 0.94 -20.93 -6.76
CA ILE A 450 0.30 -19.71 -7.30
C ILE A 450 -0.90 -20.07 -8.19
N VAL A 451 -0.76 -21.06 -9.08
CA VAL A 451 -1.85 -21.49 -9.95
C VAL A 451 -2.97 -22.15 -9.14
N ILE A 452 -2.67 -23.00 -8.15
CA ILE A 452 -3.66 -23.61 -7.25
C ILE A 452 -4.46 -22.54 -6.51
N ASN A 453 -3.81 -21.47 -6.05
CA ASN A 453 -4.50 -20.38 -5.37
C ASN A 453 -5.50 -19.65 -6.29
N MET A 454 -5.24 -19.60 -7.60
CA MET A 454 -6.21 -19.07 -8.57
C MET A 454 -7.43 -19.99 -8.76
N LEU A 455 -7.31 -21.28 -8.41
CA LEU A 455 -8.41 -22.25 -8.45
C LEU A 455 -9.33 -22.14 -7.23
N LEU A 456 -8.86 -21.64 -6.08
CA LEU A 456 -9.69 -21.57 -4.88
C LEU A 456 -10.88 -20.60 -5.08
N PRO A 457 -12.07 -20.88 -4.50
CA PRO A 457 -13.18 -19.93 -4.50
C PRO A 457 -12.68 -18.60 -3.92
N GLN A 458 -12.58 -17.56 -4.76
CA GLN A 458 -11.87 -16.35 -4.38
C GLN A 458 -12.61 -15.58 -3.28
N GLN A 459 -12.06 -15.59 -2.07
CA GLN A 459 -12.29 -14.57 -1.04
C GLN A 459 -11.12 -13.57 -0.96
N ASN A 460 -10.23 -13.57 -1.96
CA ASN A 460 -8.99 -12.79 -1.89
C ASN A 460 -9.29 -11.29 -1.92
N MET A 461 -9.14 -10.63 -0.77
CA MET A 461 -9.18 -9.18 -0.62
C MET A 461 -7.90 -8.48 -1.13
N PHE A 462 -6.98 -9.22 -1.76
CA PHE A 462 -5.75 -8.65 -2.30
C PHE A 462 -6.04 -7.78 -3.52
N THR A 463 -5.59 -6.53 -3.50
CA THR A 463 -5.73 -5.63 -4.66
C THR A 463 -4.51 -5.77 -5.56
N ALA A 464 -4.75 -6.04 -6.85
CA ALA A 464 -3.71 -6.16 -7.86
C ALA A 464 -3.93 -5.14 -8.98
N ALA A 465 -2.87 -4.44 -9.38
CA ALA A 465 -2.91 -3.49 -10.49
C ALA A 465 -1.60 -3.49 -11.26
N GLY A 466 -1.71 -3.34 -12.58
CA GLY A 466 -0.58 -3.04 -13.45
C GLY A 466 -0.38 -1.53 -13.59
N TYR A 467 0.75 -1.14 -14.17
CA TYR A 467 0.99 0.24 -14.56
C TYR A 467 1.45 0.36 -16.02
N GLY A 468 1.14 1.51 -16.63
CA GLY A 468 1.66 1.93 -17.92
C GLY A 468 2.77 2.98 -17.76
N ALA A 469 3.76 2.93 -18.66
CA ALA A 469 4.86 3.88 -18.68
C ALA A 469 4.39 5.31 -19.01
N GLY A 470 5.00 6.30 -18.37
CA GLY A 470 4.92 7.71 -18.76
C GLY A 470 4.17 8.64 -17.81
N ASN A 471 3.75 9.78 -18.38
CA ASN A 471 2.98 10.84 -17.74
C ASN A 471 1.72 11.11 -18.58
N PRO A 472 0.51 10.77 -18.10
CA PRO A 472 0.23 10.29 -16.74
C PRO A 472 0.76 8.89 -16.48
N ALA A 473 1.11 8.62 -15.22
CA ALA A 473 1.21 7.25 -14.74
C ALA A 473 -0.19 6.62 -14.80
N LYS A 474 -0.35 5.60 -15.63
CA LYS A 474 -1.63 4.90 -15.80
C LYS A 474 -1.61 3.65 -14.94
N ILE A 475 -2.64 3.46 -14.13
CA ILE A 475 -2.80 2.32 -13.25
C ILE A 475 -4.04 1.56 -13.71
N VAL A 476 -3.88 0.25 -13.90
CA VAL A 476 -4.87 -0.64 -14.49
C VAL A 476 -5.23 -1.69 -13.45
N PRO A 477 -6.39 -1.56 -12.78
CA PRO A 477 -6.84 -2.57 -11.82
C PRO A 477 -7.09 -3.93 -12.50
N HIS A 478 -6.70 -5.01 -11.85
CA HIS A 478 -6.92 -6.38 -12.35
C HIS A 478 -8.13 -7.08 -11.73
N ASN A 479 -8.48 -6.78 -10.48
CA ASN A 479 -9.59 -7.46 -9.79
C ASN A 479 -10.53 -6.49 -9.05
N ASN A 480 -10.01 -5.61 -8.20
CA ASN A 480 -10.79 -4.74 -7.34
C ASN A 480 -10.74 -3.28 -7.83
N LYS A 481 -11.53 -2.94 -8.85
CA LYS A 481 -11.56 -1.60 -9.46
C LYS A 481 -12.04 -0.49 -8.51
N GLU A 482 -12.74 -0.83 -7.45
CA GLU A 482 -13.30 0.13 -6.50
C GLU A 482 -12.27 0.61 -5.46
N ASP A 483 -11.27 -0.22 -5.14
CA ASP A 483 -10.19 0.12 -4.21
C ASP A 483 -9.11 0.98 -4.89
N VAL A 484 -9.43 2.25 -5.12
CA VAL A 484 -8.52 3.20 -5.79
C VAL A 484 -7.17 3.28 -5.08
N VAL A 485 -7.15 3.37 -3.75
CA VAL A 485 -5.90 3.51 -2.97
C VAL A 485 -5.08 2.23 -3.06
N GLY A 486 -5.71 1.06 -2.88
CA GLY A 486 -5.02 -0.22 -3.00
C GLY A 486 -4.51 -0.48 -4.41
N ASN A 487 -5.19 -0.03 -5.47
CA ASN A 487 -4.68 -0.16 -6.84
C ASN A 487 -3.44 0.71 -7.08
N ILE A 488 -3.42 1.93 -6.53
CA ILE A 488 -2.22 2.79 -6.62
C ILE A 488 -1.07 2.16 -5.83
N GLN A 489 -1.34 1.64 -4.63
CA GLN A 489 -0.34 0.95 -3.82
C GLN A 489 0.16 -0.31 -4.52
N ALA A 490 -0.71 -1.13 -5.11
CA ALA A 490 -0.33 -2.33 -5.84
C ALA A 490 0.55 -2.01 -7.06
N ALA A 491 0.26 -0.94 -7.79
CA ALA A 491 1.11 -0.47 -8.88
C ALA A 491 2.49 0.01 -8.38
N LEU A 492 2.54 0.66 -7.21
CA LEU A 492 3.79 1.07 -6.57
C LEU A 492 4.60 -0.15 -6.11
N ASP A 493 3.96 -1.13 -5.50
CA ASP A 493 4.58 -2.37 -5.04
C ASP A 493 5.13 -3.17 -6.22
N LEU A 494 4.41 -3.19 -7.35
CA LEU A 494 4.88 -3.83 -8.59
C LEU A 494 6.12 -3.11 -9.15
N PHE A 495 6.14 -1.77 -9.11
CA PHE A 495 7.30 -1.00 -9.55
C PHE A 495 8.52 -1.21 -8.64
N ASP A 496 8.28 -1.38 -7.33
CA ASP A 496 9.33 -1.64 -6.32
C ASP A 496 9.75 -3.12 -6.25
N GLY A 497 9.11 -4.03 -7.00
CA GLY A 497 9.42 -5.47 -6.97
C GLY A 497 8.97 -6.16 -5.69
N HIS A 498 7.93 -5.62 -5.04
CA HIS A 498 7.38 -6.10 -3.78
C HIS A 498 5.99 -6.70 -3.92
N LEU A 499 5.34 -6.60 -5.09
CA LEU A 499 3.95 -7.04 -5.26
C LEU A 499 3.80 -8.53 -4.97
N LEU A 500 4.69 -9.37 -5.48
CA LEU A 500 4.67 -10.81 -5.25
C LEU A 500 4.85 -11.14 -3.78
N ARG A 501 5.73 -10.44 -3.07
CA ARG A 501 5.92 -10.62 -1.62
C ARG A 501 4.63 -10.29 -0.86
N HIS A 502 3.99 -9.16 -1.18
CA HIS A 502 2.73 -8.75 -0.56
C HIS A 502 1.61 -9.75 -0.86
N TYR A 503 1.48 -10.18 -2.11
CA TYR A 503 0.55 -11.22 -2.51
C TYR A 503 0.76 -12.51 -1.70
N LEU A 504 1.98 -13.04 -1.66
CA LEU A 504 2.29 -14.28 -0.95
C LEU A 504 2.06 -14.17 0.57
N SER A 505 2.29 -12.98 1.13
CA SER A 505 1.97 -12.71 2.54
C SER A 505 0.46 -12.71 2.83
N HIS A 506 -0.36 -12.20 1.90
CA HIS A 506 -1.81 -12.11 2.08
C HIS A 506 -2.52 -13.47 2.02
N VAL A 507 -1.97 -14.41 1.26
CA VAL A 507 -2.54 -15.77 1.13
C VAL A 507 -2.10 -16.71 2.26
N THR A 508 -1.25 -16.24 3.17
CA THR A 508 -0.72 -17.04 4.29
C THR A 508 -1.77 -17.13 5.41
N LEU A 509 -2.14 -18.36 5.80
CA LEU A 509 -3.18 -18.61 6.81
C LEU A 509 -2.72 -18.31 8.25
N ASP A 510 -1.47 -18.61 8.58
CA ASP A 510 -0.90 -18.32 9.88
C ASP A 510 0.61 -18.07 9.78
N ASN A 511 1.09 -17.10 10.57
CA ASN A 511 2.50 -16.75 10.65
C ASN A 511 3.35 -17.79 11.41
N LYS A 512 2.77 -18.83 12.00
CA LYS A 512 3.52 -19.88 12.71
C LYS A 512 3.38 -21.23 12.00
N LEU A 513 4.49 -21.74 11.47
CA LEU A 513 4.55 -23.03 10.76
C LEU A 513 4.05 -24.20 11.62
N LYS A 514 4.34 -24.19 12.92
CA LYS A 514 3.79 -25.17 13.88
C LYS A 514 2.26 -25.36 13.80
N LYS A 515 1.51 -24.28 13.52
CA LYS A 515 0.05 -24.36 13.38
C LYS A 515 -0.38 -24.88 12.01
N LEU A 516 0.36 -24.55 10.94
CA LEU A 516 0.15 -25.14 9.62
C LEU A 516 0.36 -26.67 9.67
N GLU A 517 1.36 -27.12 10.42
CA GLU A 517 1.62 -28.53 10.69
C GLU A 517 0.43 -29.20 11.41
N GLU A 518 -0.06 -28.60 12.50
CA GLU A 518 -1.22 -29.09 13.25
C GLU A 518 -2.49 -29.15 12.38
N LEU A 519 -2.69 -28.15 11.52
CA LEU A 519 -3.78 -28.13 10.55
C LEU A 519 -3.67 -29.31 9.57
N LEU A 520 -2.49 -29.57 9.01
CA LEU A 520 -2.28 -30.69 8.08
C LEU A 520 -2.61 -32.04 8.71
N TRP A 521 -2.20 -32.28 9.95
CA TRP A 521 -2.56 -33.49 10.69
C TRP A 521 -4.07 -33.62 10.88
N GLY A 522 -4.74 -32.52 11.25
CA GLY A 522 -6.19 -32.46 11.36
C GLY A 522 -6.90 -32.71 10.02
N MET A 523 -6.38 -32.16 8.93
CA MET A 523 -6.90 -32.38 7.57
C MET A 523 -6.77 -33.84 7.15
N HIS A 524 -5.63 -34.49 7.41
CA HIS A 524 -5.45 -35.92 7.14
C HIS A 524 -6.49 -36.78 7.86
N TYR A 525 -6.76 -36.51 9.13
CA TYR A 525 -7.81 -37.20 9.87
C TYR A 525 -9.20 -37.05 9.21
N HIS A 526 -9.59 -35.82 8.85
CA HIS A 526 -10.89 -35.57 8.22
C HIS A 526 -10.98 -36.17 6.82
N TYR A 527 -9.86 -36.20 6.08
CA TYR A 527 -9.75 -36.87 4.79
C TYR A 527 -9.97 -38.38 4.91
N GLU A 528 -9.21 -39.08 5.76
CA GLU A 528 -9.37 -40.52 5.98
C GLU A 528 -10.78 -40.86 6.49
N LYS A 529 -11.39 -39.99 7.28
CA LYS A 529 -12.77 -40.18 7.75
C LYS A 529 -13.80 -40.06 6.61
N ALA A 530 -13.58 -39.18 5.64
CA ALA A 530 -14.53 -38.92 4.55
C ALA A 530 -14.28 -39.81 3.32
N TRP A 531 -13.03 -40.20 3.06
CA TRP A 531 -12.59 -40.85 1.83
C TRP A 531 -11.90 -42.19 2.05
N GLY A 532 -11.45 -42.49 3.27
CA GLY A 532 -10.78 -43.74 3.59
C GLY A 532 -11.71 -44.94 3.45
N ALA A 533 -11.16 -46.06 2.97
CA ALA A 533 -11.89 -47.32 2.82
C ALA A 533 -12.32 -47.93 4.17
N VAL A 534 -11.67 -47.54 5.27
CA VAL A 534 -11.90 -48.04 6.62
C VAL A 534 -12.13 -46.86 7.56
N LYS A 535 -13.03 -47.04 8.54
CA LYS A 535 -13.28 -46.04 9.58
C LYS A 535 -12.00 -45.76 10.38
N ILE A 536 -11.44 -44.57 10.22
CA ILE A 536 -10.26 -44.11 10.96
C ILE A 536 -10.64 -43.72 12.40
N THR A 537 -9.77 -44.05 13.36
CA THR A 537 -9.85 -43.57 14.76
C THR A 537 -8.71 -42.60 15.02
N ASP A 538 -8.80 -41.78 16.08
CA ASP A 538 -7.72 -40.86 16.46
C ASP A 538 -6.38 -41.59 16.61
N ASP A 539 -6.36 -42.71 17.34
CA ASP A 539 -5.13 -43.49 17.56
C ASP A 539 -4.53 -44.06 16.27
N LYS A 540 -5.37 -44.52 15.33
CA LYS A 540 -4.90 -45.06 14.04
C LYS A 540 -4.36 -43.95 13.14
N CYS A 541 -4.99 -42.79 13.15
CA CYS A 541 -4.53 -41.63 12.39
C CYS A 541 -3.19 -41.12 12.95
N LEU A 542 -3.07 -41.04 14.29
CA LEU A 542 -1.81 -40.71 14.95
C LEU A 542 -0.70 -41.69 14.58
N GLN A 543 -0.95 -43.00 14.63
CA GLN A 543 0.04 -44.01 14.20
C GLN A 543 0.49 -43.84 12.75
N GLN A 544 -0.43 -43.48 11.84
CA GLN A 544 -0.08 -43.19 10.45
C GLN A 544 0.79 -41.93 10.34
N ILE A 545 0.45 -40.88 11.09
CA ILE A 545 1.20 -39.62 11.08
C ILE A 545 2.58 -39.80 11.70
N ASP A 546 2.67 -40.50 12.83
CA ASP A 546 3.92 -40.79 13.53
C ASP A 546 4.94 -41.49 12.63
N ALA A 547 4.48 -42.35 11.71
CA ALA A 547 5.35 -43.02 10.75
C ALA A 547 6.08 -42.08 9.78
N TRP A 548 5.64 -40.82 9.66
CA TRP A 548 6.28 -39.80 8.83
C TRP A 548 7.25 -38.90 9.61
N TYR A 549 7.32 -39.02 10.94
CA TYR A 549 8.17 -38.22 11.81
C TYR A 549 9.21 -39.07 12.54
N ASP A 550 10.32 -38.45 12.95
CA ASP A 550 11.35 -39.14 13.75
C ASP A 550 10.95 -39.27 15.22
N GLU A 551 10.07 -38.39 15.70
CA GLU A 551 9.53 -38.38 17.05
C GLU A 551 7.99 -38.46 17.02
N PRO A 552 7.34 -39.13 17.98
CA PRO A 552 5.89 -39.19 18.06
C PRO A 552 5.24 -37.82 18.14
N VAL A 553 4.14 -37.64 17.43
CA VAL A 553 3.36 -36.41 17.42
C VAL A 553 2.59 -36.26 18.74
N SER A 554 2.61 -35.04 19.28
CA SER A 554 1.88 -34.72 20.52
C SER A 554 0.37 -34.87 20.33
N VAL A 555 -0.23 -35.79 21.09
CA VAL A 555 -1.70 -36.05 21.08
C VAL A 555 -2.50 -34.76 21.27
N SER A 556 -2.10 -33.90 22.21
CA SER A 556 -2.77 -32.62 22.47
C SER A 556 -2.76 -31.67 21.26
N ARG A 557 -1.63 -31.60 20.54
CA ARG A 557 -1.46 -30.78 19.34
C ARG A 557 -2.28 -31.35 18.18
N PHE A 558 -2.33 -32.67 18.03
CA PHE A 558 -3.19 -33.34 17.06
C PHE A 558 -4.67 -33.02 17.30
N GLN A 559 -5.15 -33.10 18.55
CA GLN A 559 -6.54 -32.78 18.87
C GLN A 559 -6.87 -31.31 18.58
N GLN A 560 -5.96 -30.40 18.91
CA GLN A 560 -6.10 -28.98 18.57
C GLN A 560 -6.12 -28.76 17.06
N GLY A 561 -5.20 -29.39 16.33
CA GLY A 561 -5.13 -29.37 14.88
C GLY A 561 -6.41 -29.88 14.21
N LYS A 562 -6.97 -31.00 14.71
CA LYS A 562 -8.25 -31.56 14.25
C LYS A 562 -9.41 -30.57 14.41
N LYS A 563 -9.46 -29.84 15.53
CA LYS A 563 -10.47 -28.81 15.79
C LYS A 563 -10.30 -27.64 14.82
N SER A 564 -9.10 -27.06 14.73
CA SER A 564 -8.80 -25.93 13.84
C SER A 564 -9.02 -26.29 12.37
N ALA A 565 -8.68 -27.51 11.95
CA ALA A 565 -8.93 -27.99 10.60
C ALA A 565 -10.43 -28.07 10.30
N ARG A 566 -11.24 -28.51 11.26
CA ARG A 566 -12.70 -28.52 11.11
C ARG A 566 -13.27 -27.11 10.95
N GLU A 567 -12.78 -26.16 11.72
CA GLU A 567 -13.18 -24.74 11.61
C GLU A 567 -12.83 -24.19 10.21
N LEU A 568 -11.62 -24.47 9.71
CA LEU A 568 -11.20 -24.05 8.37
C LEU A 568 -12.04 -24.72 7.27
N ILE A 569 -12.28 -26.04 7.34
CA ILE A 569 -13.15 -26.75 6.39
C ILE A 569 -14.54 -26.12 6.36
N ASN A 570 -15.12 -25.84 7.52
CA ASN A 570 -16.45 -25.23 7.62
C ASN A 570 -16.49 -23.81 7.00
N SER A 571 -15.38 -23.08 6.97
CA SER A 571 -15.32 -21.75 6.35
C SER A 571 -15.47 -21.77 4.82
N PHE A 572 -15.17 -22.91 4.19
CA PHE A 572 -15.36 -23.13 2.75
C PHE A 572 -16.74 -23.71 2.41
N MET A 573 -17.53 -24.13 3.41
CA MET A 573 -18.91 -24.55 3.16
C MET A 573 -19.72 -23.29 2.79
N LEU A 574 -20.28 -23.27 1.58
CA LEU A 574 -21.19 -22.20 1.16
C LEU A 574 -22.26 -21.99 2.25
N PRO A 575 -22.66 -20.73 2.56
CA PRO A 575 -23.82 -20.52 3.41
C PRO A 575 -24.98 -21.25 2.74
N MET A 576 -25.44 -22.33 3.38
CA MET A 576 -26.63 -23.04 2.94
C MET A 576 -27.71 -21.99 2.69
N LYS A 577 -28.32 -22.04 1.50
CA LYS A 577 -29.57 -21.35 1.22
C LYS A 577 -30.47 -21.51 2.44
N ASN A 578 -30.71 -20.42 3.17
CA ASN A 578 -31.90 -20.30 4.00
C ASN A 578 -33.10 -20.37 3.04
N ALA A 579 -33.51 -21.60 2.73
CA ALA A 579 -34.76 -21.92 2.08
C ALA A 579 -35.35 -23.10 2.87
N GLY A 580 -35.94 -22.74 4.01
CA GLY A 580 -36.54 -23.68 4.94
C GLY A 580 -36.87 -23.02 6.27
N GLY A 581 -37.75 -22.03 6.26
CA GLY A 581 -38.20 -21.36 7.49
C GLY A 581 -39.09 -20.14 7.27
N HIS A 582 -40.32 -20.41 6.81
CA HIS A 582 -41.50 -19.53 6.65
C HIS A 582 -41.53 -18.55 5.48
#